data_AF-L7J8U9-F1
#
_entry.id   AF-L7J8U9-F1
#
_cell.length_a   1.000
_cell.length_b   1.000
_cell.length_c   1.000
_cell.angle_alpha   90.00
_cell.angle_beta   90.00
_cell.angle_gamma   90.00
#
_symmetry.space_group_name_H-M   'P 1'
#
loop_
_entity.id
_entity.type
_entity.pdbx_description
1 polymer ?
#
loop_
_entity_poly.entity_id
_entity_poly.type
_entity_poly.pdbx_seq_one_letter_code
_entity_poly.pdbx_strand_id
1 'polypeptide(L)'
;MEAGAVNHHRFRRLEATPHLHRLTPPPYRKQRQRLCKAAMAWGSEPLRVVKKGDGRLTPYGFGLSGLGNGGKAALPSVLETMIPWWQAILPVVVPIGTYVAFLGLLAVPPIQRFALYANRVSTLLFTNLDEPERWGFAKNQVTPFKLKVPDGEVLYGWHVLPLRTYARNENVLLKRPRGCSDDFATTDAFRILKDDPEARVVISYYRGFGKSTGSPTETGMLVDGMAIVDYVLDTIGIPPSRVVLFGHSLGTAVTSAVAERYASRGVDFAAIILVASFSSLPDMLSGYRIGGVIGVMRPLATICPPLNRYFLSKFVVDKWDSAGRITEMVRAVKARAGKLRLRIIHAHDDWDIPCIEADKMFTAAVGGLVGVGVEPQRLAEMKDERTVWKGKKAFATRWEEGDVDIMEEIISHGGHNEALFYAPSTLALIDAFEEGSRLQAHSQ
;
A
#
# COMPACT_ATOMS: atom_id res chain seq x y z
N MET A 1 28.80 38.00 61.25
CA MET A 1 28.39 37.20 60.07
C MET A 1 26.88 37.01 60.21
N GLU A 2 26.15 37.51 59.21
CA GLU A 2 24.69 37.73 59.13
C GLU A 2 23.87 36.50 59.58
N ALA A 3 22.82 36.58 60.41
CA ALA A 3 21.56 37.34 60.37
C ALA A 3 20.63 36.94 59.20
N GLY A 4 19.50 36.25 59.51
CA GLY A 4 18.40 36.07 58.55
C GLY A 4 17.40 34.96 58.87
N ALA A 5 16.30 35.30 59.53
CA ALA A 5 15.27 34.42 60.08
C ALA A 5 14.37 33.65 59.07
N VAL A 6 13.95 32.45 59.52
CA VAL A 6 12.61 31.83 59.53
C VAL A 6 11.50 32.49 58.67
N ASN A 7 10.82 31.67 57.86
CA ASN A 7 9.35 31.72 57.80
C ASN A 7 8.67 30.43 57.30
N HIS A 8 7.91 29.81 58.21
CA HIS A 8 6.87 28.84 57.92
C HIS A 8 5.64 29.58 57.34
N HIS A 9 5.20 29.23 56.13
CA HIS A 9 3.83 29.56 55.71
C HIS A 9 3.19 28.47 54.86
N ARG A 10 2.19 27.82 55.49
CA ARG A 10 0.93 27.28 54.95
C ARG A 10 0.88 27.05 53.43
N PHE A 11 0.86 25.77 53.05
CA PHE A 11 0.22 25.31 51.82
C PHE A 11 -1.27 25.72 51.84
N ARG A 12 -1.60 26.82 51.15
CA ARG A 12 -2.98 27.09 50.73
C ARG A 12 -3.36 26.06 49.68
N ARG A 13 -4.27 25.18 50.06
CA ARG A 13 -5.06 24.33 49.16
C ARG A 13 -5.84 25.26 48.23
N LEU A 14 -5.37 25.45 47.00
CA LEU A 14 -6.17 26.08 45.95
C LEU A 14 -7.32 25.11 45.64
N GLU A 15 -8.52 25.54 46.00
CA GLU A 15 -9.78 24.87 45.72
C GLU A 15 -9.90 24.62 44.22
N ALA A 16 -10.15 23.36 43.88
CA ALA A 16 -10.45 22.94 42.53
C ALA A 16 -11.81 23.54 42.11
N THR A 17 -11.80 24.40 41.10
CA THR A 17 -12.99 24.72 40.30
C THR A 17 -13.42 23.45 39.55
N PRO A 18 -14.65 22.93 39.76
CA PRO A 18 -14.98 21.59 39.32
C PRO A 18 -15.77 21.59 38.00
N HIS A 19 -15.19 22.01 36.87
CA HIS A 19 -15.80 21.75 35.55
C HIS A 19 -14.74 21.60 34.43
N LEU A 20 -14.01 20.49 34.45
CA LEU A 20 -13.38 19.97 33.24
C LEU A 20 -13.73 18.48 33.15
N HIS A 21 -14.74 18.16 32.33
CA HIS A 21 -14.93 16.81 31.84
C HIS A 21 -13.67 16.40 31.07
N ARG A 22 -12.79 15.64 31.71
CA ARG A 22 -11.67 14.95 31.05
C ARG A 22 -12.25 13.94 30.06
N LEU A 23 -12.36 14.34 28.80
CA LEU A 23 -12.24 13.38 27.71
C LEU A 23 -10.75 13.05 27.60
N THR A 24 -10.32 11.98 28.26
CA THR A 24 -9.02 11.38 28.00
C THR A 24 -8.93 11.05 26.50
N PRO A 25 -7.97 11.61 25.74
CA PRO A 25 -7.80 11.23 24.34
C PRO A 25 -7.53 9.72 24.27
N PRO A 26 -8.10 9.00 23.29
CA PRO A 26 -7.87 7.57 23.17
C PRO A 26 -6.37 7.33 23.00
N PRO A 27 -5.81 6.27 23.63
CA PRO A 27 -4.38 5.99 23.53
C PRO A 27 -3.97 5.90 22.05
N TYR A 28 -2.85 6.52 21.70
CA TYR A 28 -2.27 6.67 20.35
C TYR A 28 -2.36 5.39 19.49
N ARG A 29 -2.27 4.20 20.12
CA ARG A 29 -2.45 2.87 19.51
C ARG A 29 -3.83 2.64 18.86
N LYS A 30 -4.91 3.17 19.45
CA LYS A 30 -6.29 3.09 18.92
C LYS A 30 -6.48 3.96 17.69
N GLN A 31 -5.77 5.08 17.58
CA GLN A 31 -5.88 5.98 16.43
C GLN A 31 -5.17 5.44 15.19
N ARG A 32 -4.05 4.74 15.39
CA ARG A 32 -3.33 4.03 14.33
C ARG A 32 -4.20 2.96 13.67
N GLN A 33 -4.86 2.11 14.48
CA GLN A 33 -5.84 1.11 14.00
C GLN A 33 -7.07 1.73 13.29
N ARG A 34 -7.40 3.00 13.56
CA ARG A 34 -8.54 3.70 12.95
C ARG A 34 -8.22 4.29 11.59
N LEU A 35 -7.04 4.90 11.44
CA LEU A 35 -6.48 5.22 10.13
C LEU A 35 -6.30 3.95 9.29
N CYS A 36 -5.91 2.82 9.90
CA CYS A 36 -5.86 1.53 9.20
C CYS A 36 -7.24 1.12 8.66
N LYS A 37 -8.31 1.20 9.46
CA LYS A 37 -9.66 0.89 8.97
C LYS A 37 -10.17 1.87 7.92
N ALA A 38 -9.83 3.16 8.04
CA ALA A 38 -10.19 4.17 7.06
C ALA A 38 -9.39 4.04 5.75
N ALA A 39 -8.13 3.60 5.80
CA ALA A 39 -7.31 3.33 4.61
C ALA A 39 -7.66 1.96 3.97
N MET A 40 -7.93 0.93 4.78
CA MET A 40 -8.41 -0.40 4.30
C MET A 40 -9.88 -0.37 3.85
N ALA A 41 -10.67 0.62 4.26
CA ALA A 41 -11.96 0.91 3.64
C ALA A 41 -11.84 1.25 2.14
N TRP A 42 -10.65 1.64 1.68
CA TRP A 42 -10.36 2.03 0.29
C TRP A 42 -9.58 0.96 -0.48
N GLY A 43 -9.24 -0.16 0.18
CA GLY A 43 -8.61 -1.34 -0.41
C GLY A 43 -9.05 -2.59 0.38
N SER A 44 -9.89 -3.41 -0.26
CA SER A 44 -10.47 -4.68 0.21
C SER A 44 -9.93 -5.26 1.53
N GLU A 45 -10.78 -5.37 2.56
CA GLU A 45 -10.47 -6.23 3.72
C GLU A 45 -10.43 -7.71 3.30
N PRO A 46 -9.51 -8.52 3.85
CA PRO A 46 -9.54 -9.97 3.67
C PRO A 46 -10.64 -10.62 4.53
N LEU A 47 -11.31 -11.62 3.96
CA LEU A 47 -12.19 -12.56 4.65
C LEU A 47 -11.48 -13.16 5.87
N ARG A 48 -12.00 -12.90 7.08
CA ARG A 48 -11.58 -13.62 8.29
C ARG A 48 -12.05 -15.06 8.23
N VAL A 49 -11.14 -16.01 8.03
CA VAL A 49 -11.39 -17.42 8.35
C VAL A 49 -11.29 -17.58 9.87
N VAL A 50 -12.43 -17.83 10.50
CA VAL A 50 -12.51 -18.22 11.91
C VAL A 50 -11.93 -19.63 12.04
N LYS A 51 -10.80 -19.77 12.74
CA LYS A 51 -10.29 -21.07 13.20
C LYS A 51 -11.34 -21.67 14.14
N LYS A 52 -12.03 -22.74 13.69
CA LYS A 52 -12.86 -23.57 14.57
C LYS A 52 -11.91 -24.47 15.35
N GLY A 53 -12.01 -24.39 16.68
CA GLY A 53 -11.11 -25.05 17.63
C GLY A 53 -11.17 -26.57 17.60
N ASP A 54 -10.12 -27.13 18.16
CA ASP A 54 -9.84 -28.56 18.33
C ASP A 54 -11.02 -29.35 18.89
N GLY A 55 -11.34 -30.45 18.21
CA GLY A 55 -12.34 -31.44 18.62
C GLY A 55 -11.83 -32.85 18.30
N ARG A 56 -11.47 -33.56 19.36
CA ARG A 56 -10.85 -34.89 19.47
C ARG A 56 -11.41 -35.99 18.54
N LEU A 57 -10.47 -36.87 18.16
CA LEU A 57 -10.68 -38.23 17.65
C LEU A 57 -11.52 -39.09 18.61
N THR A 58 -12.40 -39.93 18.06
CA THR A 58 -12.90 -41.16 18.70
C THR A 58 -12.80 -42.32 17.70
N PRO A 59 -12.39 -43.53 18.14
CA PRO A 59 -12.33 -44.70 17.27
C PRO A 59 -13.67 -45.45 17.31
N TYR A 60 -14.25 -45.72 16.15
CA TYR A 60 -15.36 -46.69 16.07
C TYR A 60 -14.78 -48.10 15.97
N GLY A 61 -15.15 -48.90 16.97
CA GLY A 61 -14.80 -50.30 17.11
C GLY A 61 -15.62 -51.25 16.24
N PHE A 62 -15.07 -52.45 16.14
CA PHE A 62 -15.55 -53.66 15.48
C PHE A 62 -17.01 -54.04 15.78
N GLY A 63 -17.67 -54.59 14.75
CA GLY A 63 -18.83 -55.47 14.87
C GLY A 63 -18.75 -56.58 13.81
N LEU A 64 -18.30 -57.76 14.22
CA LEU A 64 -18.31 -59.01 13.46
C LEU A 64 -19.57 -59.80 13.87
N SER A 65 -20.44 -60.11 12.92
CA SER A 65 -21.42 -61.21 13.04
C SER A 65 -22.05 -61.54 11.69
N GLY A 66 -22.01 -62.81 11.28
CA GLY A 66 -22.92 -63.37 10.27
C GLY A 66 -22.28 -64.29 9.25
N LEU A 67 -22.26 -65.59 9.55
CA LEU A 67 -21.91 -66.71 8.67
C LEU A 67 -23.15 -67.19 7.89
N GLY A 68 -22.92 -67.68 6.66
CA GLY A 68 -23.80 -68.57 5.88
C GLY A 68 -24.68 -67.83 4.85
N ASN A 69 -24.85 -68.28 3.60
CA ASN A 69 -24.67 -69.61 3.03
C ASN A 69 -24.57 -69.48 1.49
N GLY A 70 -24.08 -70.54 0.83
CA GLY A 70 -23.66 -70.54 -0.57
C GLY A 70 -24.74 -70.23 -1.62
N GLY A 71 -24.28 -69.65 -2.73
CA GLY A 71 -25.06 -69.44 -3.95
C GLY A 71 -24.16 -69.01 -5.10
N LYS A 72 -23.72 -69.99 -5.89
CA LYS A 72 -23.27 -69.91 -7.30
C LYS A 72 -22.40 -68.71 -7.69
N ALA A 73 -21.10 -68.98 -7.82
CA ALA A 73 -20.19 -68.15 -8.60
C ALA A 73 -20.66 -68.07 -10.06
N ALA A 74 -21.39 -67.01 -10.40
CA ALA A 74 -21.40 -66.47 -11.75
C ALA A 74 -20.20 -65.53 -11.84
N LEU A 75 -19.25 -65.83 -12.74
CA LEU A 75 -18.26 -64.83 -13.15
C LEU A 75 -19.03 -63.59 -13.60
N PRO A 76 -18.82 -62.40 -13.01
CA PRO A 76 -19.30 -61.19 -13.64
C PRO A 76 -18.59 -61.09 -14.98
N SER A 77 -19.36 -60.95 -16.05
CA SER A 77 -18.86 -60.61 -17.37
C SER A 77 -17.89 -59.43 -17.22
N VAL A 78 -16.65 -59.61 -17.68
CA VAL A 78 -15.56 -58.61 -17.61
C VAL A 78 -15.86 -57.36 -18.48
N LEU A 79 -17.11 -57.19 -18.92
CA LEU A 79 -17.59 -56.13 -19.81
C LEU A 79 -18.56 -55.14 -19.16
N GLU A 80 -18.96 -55.31 -17.89
CA GLU A 80 -20.00 -54.46 -17.27
C GLU A 80 -19.55 -53.43 -16.23
N THR A 81 -18.25 -53.24 -16.03
CA THR A 81 -17.74 -52.07 -15.27
C THR A 81 -16.53 -51.43 -15.94
N MET A 82 -16.55 -51.31 -17.27
CA MET A 82 -15.68 -50.33 -17.93
C MET A 82 -16.33 -48.96 -17.77
N ILE A 83 -15.82 -48.17 -16.82
CA ILE A 83 -16.06 -46.72 -16.79
C ILE A 83 -15.81 -46.22 -18.22
N PRO A 84 -16.80 -45.64 -18.92
CA PRO A 84 -16.61 -45.17 -20.28
C PRO A 84 -15.38 -44.28 -20.34
N TRP A 85 -14.52 -44.47 -21.34
CA TRP A 85 -13.25 -43.74 -21.46
C TRP A 85 -13.42 -42.22 -21.37
N TRP A 86 -14.58 -41.68 -21.79
CA TRP A 86 -14.92 -40.27 -21.65
C TRP A 86 -15.09 -39.82 -20.19
N GLN A 87 -15.63 -40.68 -19.30
CA GLN A 87 -15.72 -40.41 -17.86
C GLN A 87 -14.34 -40.39 -17.20
N ALA A 88 -13.38 -41.17 -17.70
CA ALA A 88 -11.99 -41.14 -17.23
C ALA A 88 -11.24 -39.87 -17.68
N ILE A 89 -11.67 -39.22 -18.77
CA ILE A 89 -11.04 -38.02 -19.33
C ILE A 89 -11.62 -36.72 -18.75
N LEU A 90 -12.90 -36.72 -18.34
CA LEU A 90 -13.58 -35.54 -17.77
C LEU A 90 -12.81 -34.86 -16.61
N PRO A 91 -12.22 -35.58 -15.64
CA PRO A 91 -11.45 -34.98 -14.55
C PRO A 91 -10.20 -34.20 -15.00
N VAL A 92 -9.73 -34.40 -16.23
CA VAL A 92 -8.59 -33.69 -16.80
C VAL A 92 -9.05 -32.57 -17.73
N VAL A 93 -10.03 -32.85 -18.60
CA VAL A 93 -10.50 -31.88 -19.59
C VAL A 93 -11.29 -30.74 -18.96
N VAL A 94 -12.13 -31.02 -17.96
CA VAL A 94 -12.94 -29.97 -17.33
C VAL A 94 -12.05 -28.91 -16.65
N PRO A 95 -11.08 -29.25 -15.78
CA PRO A 95 -10.20 -28.24 -15.17
C PRO A 95 -9.38 -27.45 -16.19
N ILE A 96 -8.86 -28.12 -17.24
CA ILE A 96 -8.10 -27.44 -18.30
C ILE A 96 -9.01 -26.47 -19.06
N GLY A 97 -10.21 -26.91 -19.46
CA GLY A 97 -11.19 -26.08 -20.15
C GLY A 97 -11.62 -24.87 -19.32
N THR A 98 -11.89 -25.07 -18.02
CA THR A 98 -12.20 -23.98 -17.09
C THR A 98 -11.04 -23.00 -16.94
N TYR A 99 -9.80 -23.49 -16.84
CA TYR A 99 -8.61 -22.65 -16.75
C TYR A 99 -8.38 -21.82 -18.03
N VAL A 100 -8.52 -22.44 -19.21
CA VAL A 100 -8.41 -21.72 -20.50
C VAL A 100 -9.52 -20.69 -20.65
N ALA A 101 -10.76 -21.03 -20.31
CA ALA A 101 -11.87 -20.08 -20.32
C ALA A 101 -11.62 -18.90 -19.35
N PHE A 102 -11.10 -19.19 -18.16
CA PHE A 102 -10.72 -18.18 -17.18
C PHE A 102 -9.62 -17.23 -17.70
N LEU A 103 -8.55 -17.77 -18.31
CA LEU A 103 -7.52 -16.94 -18.94
C LEU A 103 -8.07 -16.13 -20.13
N GLY A 104 -8.99 -16.72 -20.91
CA GLY A 104 -9.70 -16.01 -21.98
C GLY A 104 -10.52 -14.83 -21.47
N LEU A 105 -11.20 -14.97 -20.33
CA LEU A 105 -11.91 -13.87 -19.67
C LEU A 105 -10.94 -12.79 -19.17
N LEU A 106 -9.81 -13.18 -18.56
CA LEU A 106 -8.78 -12.23 -18.11
C LEU A 106 -8.03 -11.54 -19.25
N ALA A 107 -8.15 -12.01 -20.50
CA ALA A 107 -7.63 -11.32 -21.68
C ALA A 107 -8.54 -10.18 -22.16
N VAL A 108 -9.79 -10.10 -21.65
CA VAL A 108 -10.76 -9.06 -22.02
C VAL A 108 -10.52 -7.81 -21.15
N PRO A 109 -10.15 -6.64 -21.74
CA PRO A 109 -9.68 -5.49 -20.96
C PRO A 109 -10.61 -5.00 -19.83
N PRO A 110 -11.95 -4.87 -20.04
CA PRO A 110 -12.85 -4.49 -18.94
C PRO A 110 -12.87 -5.48 -17.77
N ILE A 111 -12.79 -6.78 -18.05
CA ILE A 111 -12.78 -7.84 -17.03
C ILE A 111 -11.44 -7.84 -16.29
N GLN A 112 -10.34 -7.73 -17.04
CA GLN A 112 -9.00 -7.64 -16.47
C GLN A 112 -8.86 -6.45 -15.52
N ARG A 113 -9.31 -5.26 -15.94
CA ARG A 113 -9.25 -4.05 -15.11
C ARG A 113 -10.15 -4.17 -13.88
N PHE A 114 -11.34 -4.75 -14.03
CA PHE A 114 -12.19 -5.05 -12.88
C PHE A 114 -11.49 -5.98 -11.89
N ALA A 115 -10.83 -7.05 -12.37
CA ALA A 115 -10.10 -7.98 -11.52
C ALA A 115 -8.86 -7.34 -10.87
N LEU A 116 -8.12 -6.51 -11.60
CA LEU A 116 -6.92 -5.82 -11.12
C LEU A 116 -7.24 -4.77 -10.06
N TYR A 117 -8.22 -3.90 -10.32
CA TYR A 117 -8.49 -2.75 -9.47
C TYR A 117 -9.56 -3.02 -8.41
N ALA A 118 -10.42 -4.04 -8.62
CA ALA A 118 -11.56 -4.38 -7.76
C ALA A 118 -12.45 -3.17 -7.38
N ASN A 119 -12.42 -2.10 -8.18
CA ASN A 119 -12.87 -0.77 -7.78
C ASN A 119 -14.40 -0.67 -7.62
N ARG A 120 -15.13 -1.59 -8.23
CA ARG A 120 -16.61 -1.70 -8.10
C ARG A 120 -17.04 -2.54 -6.90
N VAL A 121 -16.12 -3.22 -6.23
CA VAL A 121 -16.39 -3.96 -4.99
C VAL A 121 -16.17 -3.00 -3.82
N SER A 122 -17.20 -2.22 -3.48
CA SER A 122 -17.12 -1.29 -2.36
C SER A 122 -17.51 -2.00 -1.06
N THR A 123 -16.59 -2.05 -0.10
CA THR A 123 -16.87 -2.47 1.29
C THR A 123 -17.60 -1.37 2.08
N LEU A 124 -17.85 -0.21 1.47
CA LEU A 124 -18.40 1.00 2.09
C LEU A 124 -19.92 1.13 1.96
N LEU A 125 -20.63 0.05 1.61
CA LEU A 125 -22.08 0.05 1.33
C LEU A 125 -22.94 0.66 2.46
N PHE A 126 -22.44 0.71 3.70
CA PHE A 126 -23.16 1.24 4.86
C PHE A 126 -22.50 2.45 5.54
N THR A 127 -21.50 3.07 4.91
CA THR A 127 -20.72 4.16 5.51
C THR A 127 -20.67 5.39 4.63
N ASN A 128 -21.14 6.54 5.15
CA ASN A 128 -21.08 7.81 4.44
C ASN A 128 -19.70 8.44 4.56
N LEU A 129 -18.92 8.48 3.46
CA LEU A 129 -17.58 9.08 3.44
C LEU A 129 -17.56 10.58 3.80
N ASP A 130 -18.69 11.29 3.74
CA ASP A 130 -18.75 12.70 4.15
C ASP A 130 -18.85 12.90 5.67
N GLU A 131 -18.85 11.80 6.44
CA GLU A 131 -18.90 11.81 7.91
C GLU A 131 -17.68 11.11 8.54
N PRO A 132 -16.45 11.67 8.42
CA PRO A 132 -15.23 11.07 8.94
C PRO A 132 -15.28 10.67 10.42
N GLU A 133 -16.16 11.27 11.23
CA GLU A 133 -16.36 10.93 12.63
C GLU A 133 -16.79 9.46 12.84
N ARG A 134 -17.43 8.83 11.85
CA ARG A 134 -17.75 7.39 11.89
C ARG A 134 -16.51 6.50 11.92
N TRP A 135 -15.37 7.02 11.45
CA TRP A 135 -14.06 6.37 11.51
C TRP A 135 -13.24 6.78 12.74
N GLY A 136 -13.85 7.55 13.65
CA GLY A 136 -13.27 7.93 14.93
C GLY A 136 -12.38 9.17 14.88
N PHE A 137 -12.51 9.99 13.84
CA PHE A 137 -11.94 11.34 13.78
C PHE A 137 -12.78 12.32 14.61
N ALA A 138 -12.15 13.40 15.08
CA ALA A 138 -12.88 14.49 15.72
C ALA A 138 -13.68 15.29 14.68
N LYS A 139 -14.74 16.00 15.12
CA LYS A 139 -15.59 16.79 14.22
C LYS A 139 -14.74 17.80 13.44
N ASN A 140 -14.84 17.80 12.11
CA ASN A 140 -14.08 18.66 11.21
C ASN A 140 -12.55 18.54 11.34
N GLN A 141 -12.03 17.46 11.93
CA GLN A 141 -10.60 17.14 11.83
C GLN A 141 -10.23 16.72 10.41
N VAL A 142 -11.17 16.05 9.75
CA VAL A 142 -11.05 15.65 8.36
C VAL A 142 -11.99 16.52 7.54
N THR A 143 -11.48 17.06 6.44
CA THR A 143 -12.24 17.83 5.48
C THR A 143 -12.32 17.02 4.19
N PRO A 144 -13.48 16.40 3.91
CA PRO A 144 -13.71 15.82 2.61
C PRO A 144 -13.76 16.91 1.54
N PHE A 145 -13.19 16.65 0.37
CA PHE A 145 -13.21 17.58 -0.75
C PHE A 145 -13.22 16.87 -2.10
N LYS A 146 -13.55 17.62 -3.14
CA LYS A 146 -13.48 17.16 -4.53
C LYS A 146 -12.39 17.92 -5.27
N LEU A 147 -11.66 17.20 -6.13
CA LEU A 147 -10.67 17.77 -7.03
C LEU A 147 -11.02 17.39 -8.47
N LYS A 148 -11.21 18.40 -9.32
CA LYS A 148 -11.40 18.17 -10.76
C LYS A 148 -10.03 17.94 -11.40
N VAL A 149 -9.90 16.86 -12.16
CA VAL A 149 -8.67 16.53 -12.88
C VAL A 149 -8.78 16.92 -14.37
N PRO A 150 -7.64 17.10 -15.08
CA PRO A 150 -7.63 17.69 -16.43
C PRO A 150 -8.50 16.99 -17.47
N ASP A 151 -8.75 15.69 -17.33
CA ASP A 151 -9.58 14.90 -18.24
C ASP A 151 -11.07 14.86 -17.85
N GLY A 152 -11.50 15.74 -16.94
CA GLY A 152 -12.91 15.97 -16.59
C GLY A 152 -13.45 15.08 -15.49
N GLU A 153 -12.66 14.10 -15.02
CA GLU A 153 -13.03 13.30 -13.86
C GLU A 153 -12.94 14.11 -12.55
N VAL A 154 -13.63 13.63 -11.52
CA VAL A 154 -13.66 14.25 -10.20
C VAL A 154 -13.16 13.24 -9.17
N LEU A 155 -12.06 13.58 -8.54
CA LEU A 155 -11.51 12.82 -7.42
C LEU A 155 -12.18 13.26 -6.13
N TYR A 156 -12.56 12.29 -5.31
CA TYR A 156 -13.03 12.54 -3.95
C TYR A 156 -11.93 12.21 -2.96
N GLY A 157 -11.77 13.07 -1.98
CA GLY A 157 -10.66 13.00 -1.07
C GLY A 157 -10.89 13.51 0.32
N TRP A 158 -10.00 13.12 1.23
CA TRP A 158 -9.98 13.54 2.62
C TRP A 158 -8.68 14.25 2.92
N HIS A 159 -8.78 15.50 3.36
CA HIS A 159 -7.69 16.18 4.02
C HIS A 159 -7.78 15.95 5.53
N VAL A 160 -6.72 15.44 6.16
CA VAL A 160 -6.70 15.15 7.61
C VAL A 160 -5.78 16.14 8.32
N LEU A 161 -6.32 16.94 9.25
CA LEU A 161 -5.50 17.81 10.08
C LEU A 161 -4.70 16.99 11.11
N PRO A 162 -3.39 17.29 11.28
CA PRO A 162 -2.61 16.75 12.38
C PRO A 162 -3.26 17.08 13.72
N LEU A 163 -3.19 16.15 14.67
CA LEU A 163 -3.87 16.29 15.97
C LEU A 163 -3.47 17.54 16.75
N ARG A 164 -2.19 17.91 16.74
CA ARG A 164 -1.71 19.10 17.45
C ARG A 164 -2.29 20.37 16.82
N THR A 165 -2.28 20.44 15.50
CA THR A 165 -2.86 21.54 14.72
C THR A 165 -4.37 21.63 14.93
N TYR A 166 -5.07 20.49 14.96
CA TYR A 166 -6.49 20.42 15.28
C TYR A 166 -6.78 20.94 16.70
N ALA A 167 -6.08 20.42 17.71
CA ALA A 167 -6.31 20.79 19.11
C ALA A 167 -6.11 22.29 19.38
N ARG A 168 -5.15 22.93 18.71
CA ARG A 168 -4.94 24.39 18.79
C ARG A 168 -6.08 25.21 18.18
N ASN A 169 -6.80 24.65 17.22
CA ASN A 169 -7.84 25.33 16.43
C ASN A 169 -9.25 24.75 16.66
N GLU A 170 -9.43 23.89 17.67
CA GLU A 170 -10.64 23.10 17.89
C GLU A 170 -11.90 23.98 17.98
N ASN A 171 -11.82 25.10 18.70
CA ASN A 171 -12.95 26.03 18.86
C ASN A 171 -13.49 26.60 17.54
N VAL A 172 -12.62 26.78 16.54
CA VAL A 172 -13.01 27.26 15.21
C VAL A 172 -13.62 26.11 14.41
N LEU A 173 -12.96 24.94 14.44
CA LEU A 173 -13.37 23.76 13.68
C LEU A 173 -14.71 23.19 14.17
N LEU A 174 -14.99 23.18 15.47
CA LEU A 174 -16.24 22.67 16.04
C LEU A 174 -17.47 23.48 15.63
N LYS A 175 -17.32 24.78 15.36
CA LYS A 175 -18.42 25.67 14.95
C LYS A 175 -18.85 25.47 13.50
N ARG A 176 -18.00 24.84 12.68
CA ARG A 176 -18.27 24.66 11.26
C ARG A 176 -19.35 23.58 10.99
N PRO A 177 -20.15 23.75 9.93
CA PRO A 177 -21.02 22.69 9.44
C PRO A 177 -20.17 21.50 8.97
N ARG A 178 -20.76 20.30 9.02
CA ARG A 178 -20.15 19.09 8.45
C ARG A 178 -20.37 19.05 6.94
N GLY A 179 -19.50 18.36 6.22
CA GLY A 179 -19.74 18.00 4.82
C GLY A 179 -18.49 18.06 3.96
N CYS A 180 -18.68 17.71 2.69
CA CYS A 180 -17.67 17.81 1.64
C CYS A 180 -17.56 19.26 1.13
N SER A 181 -16.34 19.76 0.98
CA SER A 181 -16.08 21.03 0.30
C SER A 181 -15.94 20.82 -1.20
N ASP A 182 -16.53 21.70 -2.01
CA ASP A 182 -16.29 21.72 -3.46
C ASP A 182 -14.98 22.44 -3.82
N ASP A 183 -14.50 23.33 -2.95
CA ASP A 183 -13.20 23.99 -3.04
C ASP A 183 -12.46 23.90 -1.70
N PHE A 184 -11.44 23.05 -1.63
CA PHE A 184 -10.67 22.86 -0.41
C PHE A 184 -9.84 24.10 -0.03
N ALA A 185 -9.38 24.89 -0.99
CA ALA A 185 -8.52 26.05 -0.74
C ALA A 185 -9.24 27.17 0.03
N THR A 186 -10.57 27.16 0.05
CA THR A 186 -11.40 28.13 0.79
C THR A 186 -11.68 27.70 2.23
N THR A 187 -11.28 26.51 2.63
CA THR A 187 -11.64 25.94 3.94
C THR A 187 -10.76 26.46 5.07
N ASP A 188 -11.30 26.55 6.29
CA ASP A 188 -10.48 26.86 7.47
C ASP A 188 -9.39 25.82 7.69
N ALA A 189 -9.66 24.54 7.41
CA ALA A 189 -8.68 23.48 7.52
C ALA A 189 -7.48 23.72 6.60
N PHE A 190 -7.72 24.19 5.38
CA PHE A 190 -6.67 24.62 4.47
C PHE A 190 -5.88 25.81 5.02
N ARG A 191 -6.56 26.88 5.48
CA ARG A 191 -5.87 28.05 6.05
C ARG A 191 -5.00 27.67 7.25
N ILE A 192 -5.56 26.92 8.19
CA ILE A 192 -4.88 26.43 9.40
C ILE A 192 -3.64 25.60 9.03
N LEU A 193 -3.76 24.74 8.00
CA LEU A 193 -2.65 23.93 7.53
C LEU A 193 -1.57 24.79 6.86
N LYS A 194 -1.97 25.70 5.95
CA LYS A 194 -1.05 26.56 5.21
C LYS A 194 -0.19 27.41 6.15
N ASP A 195 -0.78 27.90 7.23
CA ASP A 195 -0.12 28.75 8.22
C ASP A 195 0.76 27.96 9.21
N ASP A 196 0.64 26.62 9.25
CA ASP A 196 1.40 25.75 10.16
C ASP A 196 2.59 25.09 9.42
N PRO A 197 3.84 25.52 9.69
CA PRO A 197 5.02 24.97 9.02
C PRO A 197 5.29 23.50 9.37
N GLU A 198 4.72 23.01 10.47
CA GLU A 198 4.87 21.61 10.91
C GLU A 198 3.75 20.72 10.35
N ALA A 199 2.73 21.30 9.73
CA ALA A 199 1.61 20.53 9.22
C ALA A 199 2.01 19.69 8.00
N ARG A 200 1.52 18.45 7.98
CA ARG A 200 1.79 17.46 6.93
C ARG A 200 0.48 17.04 6.29
N VAL A 201 0.49 16.96 4.96
CA VAL A 201 -0.66 16.62 4.14
C VAL A 201 -0.44 15.25 3.53
N VAL A 202 -1.38 14.34 3.77
CA VAL A 202 -1.42 13.04 3.09
C VAL A 202 -2.68 13.01 2.25
N ILE A 203 -2.51 12.81 0.95
CA ILE A 203 -3.55 12.83 -0.06
C ILE A 203 -3.37 11.58 -0.91
N SER A 204 -4.40 10.73 -0.98
CA SER A 204 -4.35 9.49 -1.76
C SER A 204 -5.70 9.25 -2.42
N TYR A 205 -5.78 9.48 -3.74
CA TYR A 205 -7.01 9.29 -4.50
C TYR A 205 -6.75 8.58 -5.82
N TYR A 206 -7.73 7.78 -6.22
CA TYR A 206 -7.78 7.17 -7.53
C TYR A 206 -9.20 7.31 -8.06
N ARG A 207 -9.34 7.61 -9.35
CA ARG A 207 -10.61 7.58 -10.07
C ARG A 207 -11.26 6.20 -9.96
N GLY A 208 -12.59 6.19 -9.89
CA GLY A 208 -13.38 4.97 -9.77
C GLY A 208 -13.33 4.28 -8.39
N PHE A 209 -12.69 4.88 -7.39
CA PHE A 209 -12.71 4.41 -5.99
C PHE A 209 -13.49 5.37 -5.09
N GLY A 210 -14.18 4.82 -4.08
CA GLY A 210 -14.95 5.63 -3.13
C GLY A 210 -16.05 6.45 -3.82
N LYS A 211 -15.98 7.77 -3.69
CA LYS A 211 -16.88 8.73 -4.36
C LYS A 211 -16.28 9.38 -5.61
N SER A 212 -15.07 8.98 -6.02
CA SER A 212 -14.44 9.47 -7.24
C SER A 212 -15.15 8.93 -8.48
N THR A 213 -15.28 9.74 -9.52
CA THR A 213 -15.90 9.35 -10.79
C THR A 213 -14.93 8.54 -11.66
N GLY A 214 -15.39 8.04 -12.81
CA GLY A 214 -14.55 7.39 -13.81
C GLY A 214 -14.26 5.91 -13.56
N SER A 215 -13.31 5.36 -14.31
CA SER A 215 -12.82 3.99 -14.16
C SER A 215 -11.29 3.95 -14.17
N PRO A 216 -10.66 3.14 -13.30
CA PRO A 216 -9.22 3.09 -13.19
C PRO A 216 -8.57 2.49 -14.43
N THR A 217 -7.50 3.15 -14.88
CA THR A 217 -6.59 2.73 -15.94
C THR A 217 -5.20 3.22 -15.57
N GLU A 218 -4.15 2.64 -16.16
CA GLU A 218 -2.78 3.09 -15.88
C GLU A 218 -2.58 4.58 -16.18
N THR A 219 -2.99 5.02 -17.37
CA THR A 219 -2.90 6.44 -17.76
C THR A 219 -3.77 7.33 -16.88
N GLY A 220 -4.99 6.90 -16.57
CA GLY A 220 -5.91 7.70 -15.75
C GLY A 220 -5.40 7.90 -14.33
N MET A 221 -4.89 6.85 -13.69
CA MET A 221 -4.33 6.95 -12.34
C MET A 221 -3.04 7.80 -12.31
N LEU A 222 -2.26 7.81 -13.39
CA LEU A 222 -1.14 8.75 -13.53
C LEU A 222 -1.63 10.20 -13.64
N VAL A 223 -2.69 10.47 -14.42
CA VAL A 223 -3.32 11.80 -14.50
C VAL A 223 -3.82 12.24 -13.13
N ASP A 224 -4.46 11.34 -12.38
CA ASP A 224 -4.92 11.61 -11.01
C ASP A 224 -3.76 12.00 -10.09
N GLY A 225 -2.68 11.20 -10.12
CA GLY A 225 -1.49 11.44 -9.30
C GLY A 225 -0.79 12.77 -9.63
N MET A 226 -0.65 13.11 -10.91
CA MET A 226 -0.10 14.40 -11.33
C MET A 226 -1.01 15.56 -10.91
N ALA A 227 -2.33 15.46 -11.11
CA ALA A 227 -3.25 16.52 -10.72
C ALA A 227 -3.23 16.80 -9.21
N ILE A 228 -3.04 15.76 -8.39
CA ILE A 228 -2.85 15.91 -6.94
C ILE A 228 -1.54 16.64 -6.62
N VAL A 229 -0.44 16.25 -7.25
CA VAL A 229 0.85 16.89 -7.00
C VAL A 229 0.82 18.35 -7.48
N ASP A 230 0.32 18.63 -8.69
CA ASP A 230 0.14 19.99 -9.20
C ASP A 230 -0.77 20.81 -8.26
N TYR A 231 -1.86 20.22 -7.74
CA TYR A 231 -2.69 20.89 -6.73
C TYR A 231 -1.89 21.26 -5.48
N VAL A 232 -1.09 20.34 -4.94
CA VAL A 232 -0.25 20.58 -3.75
C VAL A 232 0.84 21.62 -4.00
N LEU A 233 1.53 21.55 -5.14
CA LEU A 233 2.64 22.43 -5.45
C LEU A 233 2.15 23.84 -5.85
N ASP A 234 1.16 23.92 -6.74
CA ASP A 234 0.77 25.17 -7.38
C ASP A 234 -0.41 25.86 -6.69
N THR A 235 -1.40 25.09 -6.22
CA THR A 235 -2.60 25.66 -5.59
C THR A 235 -2.44 25.82 -4.08
N ILE A 236 -1.95 24.78 -3.39
CA ILE A 236 -1.67 24.88 -1.95
C ILE A 236 -0.39 25.70 -1.72
N GLY A 237 0.60 25.59 -2.61
CA GLY A 237 1.86 26.31 -2.50
C GLY A 237 2.87 25.62 -1.58
N ILE A 238 2.77 24.29 -1.40
CA ILE A 238 3.73 23.54 -0.59
C ILE A 238 4.97 23.24 -1.46
N PRO A 239 6.18 23.62 -1.03
CA PRO A 239 7.37 23.35 -1.81
C PRO A 239 7.64 21.83 -1.91
N PRO A 240 8.19 21.32 -3.03
CA PRO A 240 8.47 19.89 -3.21
C PRO A 240 9.31 19.27 -2.08
N SER A 241 10.25 20.03 -1.51
CA SER A 241 11.09 19.63 -0.38
C SER A 241 10.33 19.36 0.94
N ARG A 242 9.03 19.65 0.97
CA ARG A 242 8.11 19.33 2.07
C ARG A 242 7.03 18.30 1.69
N VAL A 243 7.12 17.73 0.49
CA VAL A 243 6.18 16.73 -0.02
C VAL A 243 6.87 15.36 -0.05
N VAL A 244 6.20 14.34 0.50
CA VAL A 244 6.61 12.95 0.40
C VAL A 244 5.63 12.22 -0.50
N LEU A 245 6.14 11.53 -1.52
CA LEU A 245 5.32 10.61 -2.29
C LEU A 245 5.35 9.25 -1.62
N PHE A 246 4.17 8.76 -1.22
CA PHE A 246 4.03 7.51 -0.48
C PHE A 246 3.12 6.55 -1.24
N GLY A 247 3.62 5.38 -1.61
CA GLY A 247 2.88 4.35 -2.31
C GLY A 247 2.86 3.03 -1.55
N HIS A 248 1.73 2.33 -1.57
CA HIS A 248 1.60 0.96 -1.07
C HIS A 248 0.97 0.07 -2.14
N SER A 249 1.49 -1.14 -2.35
CA SER A 249 0.99 -2.10 -3.33
C SER A 249 0.88 -1.45 -4.73
N LEU A 250 -0.29 -1.48 -5.39
CA LEU A 250 -0.55 -0.75 -6.65
C LEU A 250 -0.16 0.74 -6.60
N GLY A 251 -0.32 1.38 -5.45
CA GLY A 251 0.08 2.78 -5.26
C GLY A 251 1.57 3.00 -5.48
N THR A 252 2.43 1.99 -5.28
CA THR A 252 3.88 2.11 -5.59
C THR A 252 4.13 2.32 -7.07
N ALA A 253 3.33 1.72 -7.95
CA ALA A 253 3.46 1.89 -9.39
C ALA A 253 3.00 3.27 -9.85
N VAL A 254 1.91 3.78 -9.26
CA VAL A 254 1.43 5.15 -9.50
C VAL A 254 2.45 6.15 -8.98
N THR A 255 2.93 5.98 -7.75
CA THR A 255 3.97 6.84 -7.15
C THR A 255 5.25 6.85 -7.98
N SER A 256 5.70 5.69 -8.48
CA SER A 256 6.88 5.60 -9.34
C SER A 256 6.68 6.37 -10.65
N ALA A 257 5.50 6.28 -11.26
CA ALA A 257 5.16 7.01 -12.48
C ALA A 257 5.08 8.52 -12.26
N VAL A 258 4.45 8.97 -11.17
CA VAL A 258 4.39 10.38 -10.80
C VAL A 258 5.81 10.90 -10.54
N ALA A 259 6.60 10.20 -9.74
CA ALA A 259 7.95 10.60 -9.40
C ALA A 259 8.86 10.73 -10.63
N GLU A 260 8.79 9.79 -11.58
CA GLU A 260 9.51 9.84 -12.86
C GLU A 260 9.16 11.11 -13.67
N ARG A 261 7.87 11.45 -13.76
CA ARG A 261 7.41 12.64 -14.48
C ARG A 261 7.93 13.93 -13.86
N TYR A 262 7.92 14.05 -12.53
CA TYR A 262 8.39 15.25 -11.84
C TYR A 262 9.90 15.34 -11.76
N ALA A 263 10.61 14.22 -11.62
CA ALA A 263 12.07 14.19 -11.69
C ALA A 263 12.58 14.73 -13.04
N SER A 264 11.89 14.37 -14.14
CA SER A 264 12.15 14.88 -15.49
C SER A 264 11.84 16.39 -15.65
N ARG A 265 11.01 16.96 -14.78
CA ARG A 265 10.73 18.40 -14.71
C ARG A 265 11.67 19.15 -13.75
N GLY A 266 12.67 18.47 -13.18
CA GLY A 266 13.62 19.08 -12.24
C GLY A 266 13.09 19.23 -10.81
N VAL A 267 12.05 18.46 -10.43
CA VAL A 267 11.45 18.52 -9.09
C VAL A 267 12.01 17.41 -8.20
N ASP A 268 12.52 17.80 -7.04
CA ASP A 268 12.97 16.91 -5.97
C ASP A 268 12.01 16.93 -4.80
N PHE A 269 11.39 15.79 -4.52
CA PHE A 269 10.54 15.60 -3.35
C PHE A 269 11.38 15.34 -2.10
N ALA A 270 10.80 15.57 -0.91
CA ALA A 270 11.44 15.29 0.37
C ALA A 270 11.87 13.82 0.49
N ALA A 271 10.98 12.92 0.07
CA ALA A 271 11.25 11.49 -0.08
C ALA A 271 10.21 10.82 -0.98
N ILE A 272 10.57 9.64 -1.48
CA ILE A 272 9.68 8.68 -2.13
C ILE A 272 9.74 7.39 -1.31
N ILE A 273 8.59 6.94 -0.82
CA ILE A 273 8.47 5.75 0.03
C ILE A 273 7.53 4.76 -0.64
N LEU A 274 8.04 3.57 -0.92
CA LEU A 274 7.33 2.49 -1.59
C LEU A 274 7.25 1.30 -0.65
N VAL A 275 6.03 0.89 -0.29
CA VAL A 275 5.79 -0.27 0.58
C VAL A 275 5.12 -1.38 -0.21
N ALA A 276 5.66 -2.60 -0.14
CA ALA A 276 5.20 -3.73 -0.95
C ALA A 276 5.17 -3.40 -2.45
N SER A 277 6.31 -2.94 -2.97
CA SER A 277 6.45 -2.54 -4.38
C SER A 277 6.60 -3.73 -5.32
N PHE A 278 6.37 -3.47 -6.61
CA PHE A 278 6.60 -4.45 -7.67
C PHE A 278 7.26 -3.87 -8.91
N SER A 279 8.04 -4.68 -9.64
CA SER A 279 8.80 -4.21 -10.81
C SER A 279 7.89 -3.89 -11.98
N SER A 280 7.00 -4.81 -12.31
CA SER A 280 5.96 -4.64 -13.32
C SER A 280 4.77 -5.57 -13.03
N LEU A 281 3.58 -5.23 -13.51
CA LEU A 281 2.42 -6.10 -13.32
C LEU A 281 2.62 -7.48 -13.98
N PRO A 282 3.15 -7.58 -15.22
CA PRO A 282 3.48 -8.88 -15.83
C PRO A 282 4.45 -9.72 -14.99
N ASP A 283 5.51 -9.11 -14.45
CA ASP A 283 6.49 -9.83 -13.61
C ASP A 283 5.87 -10.28 -12.30
N MET A 284 5.13 -9.39 -11.63
CA MET A 284 4.42 -9.70 -10.39
C MET A 284 3.44 -10.85 -10.60
N LEU A 285 2.66 -10.84 -11.69
CA LEU A 285 1.67 -11.89 -12.03
C LEU A 285 2.31 -13.26 -12.27
N SER A 286 3.59 -13.32 -12.66
CA SER A 286 4.31 -14.59 -12.79
C SER A 286 4.46 -15.32 -11.45
N GLY A 287 4.60 -14.56 -10.35
CA GLY A 287 4.72 -15.06 -8.99
C GLY A 287 3.44 -14.97 -8.15
N TYR A 288 2.44 -14.21 -8.63
CA TYR A 288 1.23 -13.86 -7.88
C TYR A 288 0.39 -15.09 -7.48
N ARG A 289 -0.12 -15.07 -6.25
CA ARG A 289 -0.96 -16.13 -5.68
C ARG A 289 -2.22 -15.49 -5.12
N ILE A 290 -3.38 -15.76 -5.72
CA ILE A 290 -4.66 -15.30 -5.19
C ILE A 290 -4.84 -15.90 -3.79
N GLY A 291 -4.93 -15.02 -2.78
CA GLY A 291 -5.05 -15.41 -1.36
C GLY A 291 -3.88 -16.26 -0.85
N GLY A 292 -2.69 -16.12 -1.44
CA GLY A 292 -1.50 -16.91 -1.10
C GLY A 292 -1.51 -18.37 -1.56
N VAL A 293 -2.61 -18.87 -2.12
CA VAL A 293 -2.79 -20.31 -2.40
C VAL A 293 -2.77 -20.60 -3.91
N ILE A 294 -3.52 -19.84 -4.71
CA ILE A 294 -3.77 -20.19 -6.12
C ILE A 294 -2.89 -19.33 -7.04
N GLY A 295 -1.83 -19.94 -7.59
CA GLY A 295 -0.98 -19.27 -8.58
C GLY A 295 -1.63 -19.25 -9.96
N VAL A 296 -2.25 -18.14 -10.35
CA VAL A 296 -3.03 -18.02 -11.60
C VAL A 296 -2.20 -18.38 -12.82
N MET A 297 -0.97 -17.90 -12.91
CA MET A 297 -0.11 -18.13 -14.07
C MET A 297 0.74 -19.41 -13.95
N ARG A 298 0.75 -20.09 -12.80
CA ARG A 298 1.63 -21.24 -12.56
C ARG A 298 1.38 -22.44 -13.48
N PRO A 299 0.13 -22.87 -13.74
CA PRO A 299 -0.11 -23.98 -14.66
C PRO A 299 0.45 -23.69 -16.06
N LEU A 300 0.16 -22.51 -16.61
CA LEU A 300 0.66 -22.11 -17.92
C LEU A 300 2.19 -21.94 -17.95
N ALA A 301 2.76 -21.33 -16.90
CA ALA A 301 4.21 -21.15 -16.77
C ALA A 301 4.95 -22.48 -16.69
N THR A 302 4.36 -23.50 -16.07
CA THR A 302 4.97 -24.83 -15.91
C THR A 302 4.87 -25.65 -17.20
N ILE A 303 3.71 -25.61 -17.87
CA ILE A 303 3.43 -26.42 -19.07
C ILE A 303 4.08 -25.81 -20.31
N CYS A 304 3.98 -24.49 -20.50
CA CYS A 304 4.50 -23.79 -21.67
C CYS A 304 5.00 -22.37 -21.31
N PRO A 305 6.24 -22.25 -20.80
CA PRO A 305 6.84 -20.97 -20.45
C PRO A 305 6.83 -19.92 -21.58
N PRO A 306 7.08 -20.26 -22.87
CA PRO A 306 6.98 -19.31 -23.96
C PRO A 306 5.58 -18.73 -24.14
N LEU A 307 4.53 -19.57 -24.04
CA LEU A 307 3.14 -19.12 -24.15
C LEU A 307 2.74 -18.26 -22.96
N ASN A 308 3.21 -18.59 -21.75
CA ASN A 308 3.01 -17.75 -20.56
C ASN A 308 3.59 -16.34 -20.75
N ARG A 309 4.84 -16.25 -21.24
CA ARG A 309 5.49 -14.96 -21.53
C ARG A 309 4.75 -14.19 -22.62
N TYR A 310 4.35 -14.87 -23.69
CA TYR A 310 3.54 -14.27 -24.74
C TYR A 310 2.24 -13.71 -24.17
N PHE A 311 1.52 -14.50 -23.37
CA PHE A 311 0.25 -14.09 -22.79
C PHE A 311 0.39 -12.85 -21.91
N LEU A 312 1.35 -12.87 -20.98
CA LEU A 312 1.63 -11.75 -20.08
C LEU A 312 2.05 -10.49 -20.84
N SER A 313 2.89 -10.63 -21.87
CA SER A 313 3.36 -9.48 -22.66
C SER A 313 2.28 -8.85 -23.56
N LYS A 314 1.36 -9.68 -24.07
CA LYS A 314 0.40 -9.30 -25.11
C LYS A 314 -0.96 -8.92 -24.55
N PHE A 315 -1.45 -9.63 -23.53
CA PHE A 315 -2.81 -9.47 -23.02
C PHE A 315 -2.91 -8.69 -21.71
N VAL A 316 -1.81 -8.48 -20.96
CA VAL A 316 -1.82 -7.54 -19.84
C VAL A 316 -1.86 -6.12 -20.39
N VAL A 317 -2.96 -5.43 -20.12
CA VAL A 317 -3.27 -4.11 -20.69
C VAL A 317 -2.54 -3.01 -19.94
N ASP A 318 -2.72 -2.96 -18.62
CA ASP A 318 -2.06 -2.00 -17.74
C ASP A 318 -0.80 -2.67 -17.19
N LYS A 319 0.37 -2.26 -17.68
CA LYS A 319 1.65 -2.98 -17.46
C LYS A 319 2.36 -2.52 -16.19
N TRP A 320 2.20 -1.26 -15.82
CA TRP A 320 2.81 -0.68 -14.63
C TRP A 320 4.32 -0.94 -14.51
N ASP A 321 5.10 -0.57 -15.53
CA ASP A 321 6.58 -0.71 -15.56
C ASP A 321 7.25 0.24 -14.55
N SER A 322 7.23 -0.15 -13.28
CA SER A 322 7.68 0.65 -12.15
C SER A 322 9.20 0.65 -12.04
N ALA A 323 9.84 -0.48 -12.33
CA ALA A 323 11.30 -0.60 -12.35
C ALA A 323 11.92 0.30 -13.44
N GLY A 324 11.35 0.29 -14.65
CA GLY A 324 11.77 1.19 -15.73
C GLY A 324 11.61 2.67 -15.32
N ARG A 325 10.44 3.04 -14.77
CA ARG A 325 10.18 4.41 -14.29
C ARG A 325 11.15 4.86 -13.20
N ILE A 326 11.44 4.02 -12.22
CA ILE A 326 12.42 4.34 -11.17
C ILE A 326 13.82 4.52 -11.77
N THR A 327 14.20 3.68 -12.74
CA THR A 327 15.50 3.81 -13.43
C THR A 327 15.62 5.18 -14.10
N GLU A 328 14.59 5.59 -14.86
CA GLU A 328 14.56 6.89 -15.53
C GLU A 328 14.50 8.06 -14.54
N MET A 329 13.73 7.92 -13.46
CA MET A 329 13.70 8.90 -12.37
C MET A 329 15.10 9.12 -11.78
N VAL A 330 15.80 8.05 -11.40
CA VAL A 330 17.15 8.15 -10.81
C VAL A 330 18.14 8.77 -11.82
N ARG A 331 18.08 8.36 -13.09
CA ARG A 331 18.89 8.96 -14.16
C ARG A 331 18.64 10.47 -14.29
N ALA A 332 17.37 10.88 -14.31
CA ALA A 332 16.99 12.29 -14.40
C ALA A 332 17.49 13.10 -13.21
N VAL A 333 17.39 12.56 -11.98
CA VAL A 333 17.96 13.20 -10.77
C VAL A 333 19.48 13.30 -10.87
N LYS A 334 20.17 12.20 -11.22
CA LYS A 334 21.63 12.17 -11.32
C LYS A 334 22.15 13.16 -12.36
N ALA A 335 21.53 13.21 -13.54
CA ALA A 335 21.95 14.07 -14.65
C ALA A 335 21.95 15.57 -14.28
N ARG A 336 21.13 15.98 -13.31
CA ARG A 336 21.05 17.36 -12.83
C ARG A 336 21.68 17.60 -11.46
N ALA A 337 22.41 16.61 -10.92
CA ALA A 337 22.92 16.63 -9.54
C ALA A 337 21.83 16.97 -8.50
N GLY A 338 20.63 16.40 -8.69
CA GLY A 338 19.49 16.59 -7.80
C GLY A 338 19.55 15.74 -6.54
N LYS A 339 18.57 15.96 -5.67
CA LYS A 339 18.41 15.21 -4.41
C LYS A 339 17.36 14.11 -4.56
N LEU A 340 17.69 12.90 -4.14
CA LEU A 340 16.73 11.79 -4.09
C LEU A 340 16.86 11.02 -2.79
N ARG A 341 15.72 10.85 -2.11
CA ARG A 341 15.57 9.89 -1.02
C ARG A 341 14.54 8.86 -1.41
N LEU A 342 14.98 7.63 -1.69
CA LEU A 342 14.10 6.52 -2.04
C LEU A 342 14.15 5.46 -0.93
N ARG A 343 12.97 5.10 -0.41
CA ARG A 343 12.78 4.03 0.59
C ARG A 343 11.89 2.95 0.01
N ILE A 344 12.40 1.73 -0.09
CA ILE A 344 11.68 0.55 -0.55
C ILE A 344 11.55 -0.39 0.64
N ILE A 345 10.33 -0.67 1.08
CA ILE A 345 10.06 -1.45 2.29
C ILE A 345 9.17 -2.63 1.93
N HIS A 346 9.54 -3.84 2.33
CA HIS A 346 8.74 -5.03 2.05
C HIS A 346 8.79 -6.03 3.21
N ALA A 347 7.70 -6.76 3.42
CA ALA A 347 7.71 -7.90 4.33
C ALA A 347 8.13 -9.19 3.61
N HIS A 348 9.03 -9.96 4.22
CA HIS A 348 9.43 -11.26 3.72
C HIS A 348 8.23 -12.23 3.65
N ASP A 349 7.29 -12.13 4.58
CA ASP A 349 6.07 -12.96 4.63
C ASP A 349 4.88 -12.34 3.86
N ASP A 350 5.14 -11.40 2.95
CA ASP A 350 4.14 -10.95 1.99
C ASP A 350 3.74 -12.11 1.05
N TRP A 351 2.45 -12.45 1.11
CA TRP A 351 1.81 -13.59 0.49
C TRP A 351 1.08 -13.18 -0.81
N ASP A 352 0.94 -11.87 -1.03
CA ASP A 352 0.37 -11.27 -2.23
C ASP A 352 1.47 -10.89 -3.22
N ILE A 353 2.47 -10.10 -2.77
CA ILE A 353 3.61 -9.67 -3.59
C ILE A 353 4.91 -10.23 -3.02
N PRO A 354 5.62 -11.14 -3.73
CA PRO A 354 6.88 -11.68 -3.27
C PRO A 354 7.93 -10.57 -3.03
N CYS A 355 8.62 -10.59 -1.88
CA CYS A 355 9.61 -9.57 -1.52
C CYS A 355 10.81 -9.43 -2.49
N ILE A 356 11.06 -10.43 -3.36
CA ILE A 356 12.05 -10.30 -4.46
C ILE A 356 11.70 -9.16 -5.43
N GLU A 357 10.44 -8.73 -5.45
CA GLU A 357 10.01 -7.59 -6.23
C GLU A 357 10.60 -6.27 -5.71
N ALA A 358 10.79 -6.12 -4.39
CA ALA A 358 11.53 -5.00 -3.82
C ALA A 358 13.01 -5.01 -4.23
N ASP A 359 13.62 -6.20 -4.31
CA ASP A 359 15.00 -6.38 -4.74
C ASP A 359 15.20 -5.92 -6.20
N LYS A 360 14.26 -6.28 -7.09
CA LYS A 360 14.23 -5.78 -8.47
C LYS A 360 14.10 -4.27 -8.53
N MET A 361 13.24 -3.68 -7.71
CA MET A 361 13.04 -2.23 -7.64
C MET A 361 14.29 -1.50 -7.13
N PHE A 362 14.95 -2.04 -6.11
CA PHE A 362 16.22 -1.51 -5.61
C PHE A 362 17.32 -1.61 -6.67
N THR A 363 17.44 -2.76 -7.33
CA THR A 363 18.41 -3.00 -8.39
C THR A 363 18.18 -2.07 -9.57
N ALA A 364 16.93 -1.82 -9.97
CA ALA A 364 16.58 -0.86 -11.02
C ALA A 364 16.98 0.57 -10.63
N ALA A 365 16.70 0.98 -9.39
CA ALA A 365 17.09 2.29 -8.87
C ALA A 365 18.61 2.49 -8.90
N VAL A 366 19.37 1.53 -8.36
CA VAL A 366 20.83 1.58 -8.35
C VAL A 366 21.39 1.49 -9.77
N GLY A 367 20.79 0.71 -10.66
CA GLY A 367 21.17 0.65 -12.08
C GLY A 367 21.01 2.00 -12.79
N GLY A 368 20.00 2.79 -12.42
CA GLY A 368 19.85 4.17 -12.88
C GLY A 368 20.96 5.10 -12.37
N LEU A 369 21.55 4.79 -11.22
CA LEU A 369 22.63 5.54 -10.59
C LEU A 369 23.99 5.17 -11.16
N VAL A 370 24.38 3.90 -11.17
CA VAL A 370 25.73 3.46 -11.58
C VAL A 370 25.93 3.45 -13.10
N GLY A 371 24.84 3.45 -13.89
CA GLY A 371 24.87 3.47 -15.34
C GLY A 371 25.10 2.09 -15.99
N VAL A 372 25.18 2.08 -17.33
CA VAL A 372 25.38 0.87 -18.13
C VAL A 372 26.88 0.51 -18.08
N GLY A 373 27.24 -0.62 -17.46
CA GLY A 373 28.62 -1.08 -17.39
C GLY A 373 28.98 -1.89 -16.13
N VAL A 374 28.12 -1.90 -15.12
CA VAL A 374 28.28 -2.80 -13.96
C VAL A 374 27.61 -4.13 -14.28
N GLU A 375 28.39 -5.20 -14.32
CA GLU A 375 27.86 -6.56 -14.48
C GLU A 375 26.86 -6.92 -13.35
N PRO A 376 25.75 -7.62 -13.65
CA PRO A 376 24.74 -7.94 -12.63
C PRO A 376 25.29 -8.66 -11.40
N GLN A 377 26.27 -9.53 -11.60
CA GLN A 377 26.94 -10.26 -10.52
C GLN A 377 27.73 -9.31 -9.62
N ARG A 378 28.46 -8.37 -10.21
CA ARG A 378 29.20 -7.37 -9.46
C ARG A 378 28.27 -6.45 -8.68
N LEU A 379 27.14 -6.08 -9.26
CA LEU A 379 26.12 -5.28 -8.57
C LEU A 379 25.54 -6.03 -7.36
N ALA A 380 25.31 -7.34 -7.48
CA ALA A 380 24.85 -8.19 -6.38
C ALA A 380 25.90 -8.28 -5.26
N GLU A 381 27.18 -8.45 -5.59
CA GLU A 381 28.27 -8.43 -4.58
C GLU A 381 28.33 -7.08 -3.84
N MET A 382 28.27 -5.97 -4.58
CA MET A 382 28.26 -4.63 -3.99
C MET A 382 27.03 -4.41 -3.11
N LYS A 383 25.89 -5.00 -3.48
CA LYS A 383 24.68 -4.98 -2.67
C LYS A 383 24.92 -5.73 -1.36
N ASP A 384 25.42 -6.96 -1.42
CA ASP A 384 25.69 -7.81 -0.25
C ASP A 384 26.67 -7.13 0.73
N GLU A 385 27.71 -6.48 0.23
CA GLU A 385 28.66 -5.69 1.04
C GLU A 385 27.98 -4.54 1.83
N ARG A 386 26.86 -4.01 1.32
CA ARG A 386 26.08 -2.91 1.92
C ARG A 386 24.90 -3.40 2.74
N THR A 387 24.63 -4.70 2.74
CA THR A 387 23.48 -5.28 3.42
C THR A 387 23.77 -5.53 4.90
N VAL A 388 22.97 -4.90 5.76
CA VAL A 388 22.98 -5.13 7.20
C VAL A 388 21.82 -6.04 7.58
N TRP A 389 22.13 -7.25 8.04
CA TRP A 389 21.14 -8.20 8.54
C TRP A 389 20.62 -7.77 9.92
N LYS A 390 19.30 -7.65 10.06
CA LYS A 390 18.60 -7.24 11.29
C LYS A 390 17.93 -8.40 12.01
N GLY A 391 18.13 -9.63 11.52
CA GLY A 391 17.57 -10.86 12.09
C GLY A 391 17.35 -11.92 11.03
N LYS A 392 16.62 -12.98 11.39
CA LYS A 392 16.26 -14.04 10.43
C LYS A 392 15.34 -13.46 9.36
N LYS A 393 15.81 -13.43 8.10
CA LYS A 393 15.04 -12.94 6.94
C LYS A 393 14.67 -11.44 6.99
N ALA A 394 15.40 -10.66 7.79
CA ALA A 394 15.27 -9.21 7.80
C ALA A 394 16.63 -8.58 7.55
N PHE A 395 16.67 -7.59 6.66
CA PHE A 395 17.88 -6.87 6.32
C PHE A 395 17.54 -5.46 5.83
N ALA A 396 18.55 -4.59 5.84
CA ALA A 396 18.48 -3.33 5.13
C ALA A 396 19.74 -3.14 4.30
N THR A 397 19.56 -2.65 3.08
CA THR A 397 20.64 -2.31 2.16
C THR A 397 20.51 -0.84 1.84
N ARG A 398 21.60 -0.08 2.01
CA ARG A 398 21.61 1.35 1.71
C ARG A 398 22.69 1.64 0.67
N TRP A 399 22.35 2.47 -0.31
CA TRP A 399 23.23 2.95 -1.36
C TRP A 399 23.20 4.47 -1.40
N GLU A 400 24.36 5.09 -1.20
CA GLU A 400 24.51 6.55 -1.19
C GLU A 400 25.55 6.97 -2.22
N GLU A 401 25.20 7.95 -3.05
CA GLU A 401 26.11 8.62 -3.99
C GLU A 401 25.71 10.09 -4.11
N GLY A 402 26.52 10.99 -3.53
CA GLY A 402 26.18 12.41 -3.44
C GLY A 402 24.88 12.64 -2.65
N ASP A 403 23.95 13.41 -3.21
CA ASP A 403 22.62 13.69 -2.63
C ASP A 403 21.55 12.63 -2.97
N VAL A 404 21.96 11.49 -3.52
CA VAL A 404 21.09 10.33 -3.79
C VAL A 404 21.28 9.26 -2.72
N ASP A 405 20.20 8.93 -2.02
CA ASP A 405 20.13 7.94 -0.95
C ASP A 405 18.97 6.96 -1.22
N ILE A 406 19.33 5.74 -1.61
CA ILE A 406 18.42 4.64 -1.94
C ILE A 406 18.55 3.58 -0.86
N MET A 407 17.45 3.21 -0.24
CA MET A 407 17.43 2.17 0.79
C MET A 407 16.33 1.15 0.54
N GLU A 408 16.71 -0.12 0.59
CA GLU A 408 15.80 -1.24 0.69
C GLU A 408 15.79 -1.77 2.12
N GLU A 409 14.60 -2.04 2.66
CA GLU A 409 14.43 -2.67 3.96
C GLU A 409 13.42 -3.81 3.88
N ILE A 410 13.89 -5.02 4.13
CA ILE A 410 13.08 -6.22 4.25
C ILE A 410 12.85 -6.52 5.73
N ILE A 411 11.58 -6.58 6.13
CA ILE A 411 11.16 -6.97 7.48
C ILE A 411 10.72 -8.44 7.51
N SER A 412 11.00 -9.16 8.60
CA SER A 412 10.67 -10.59 8.68
C SER A 412 9.17 -10.88 8.63
N HIS A 413 8.38 -10.01 9.27
CA HIS A 413 6.93 -10.18 9.43
C HIS A 413 6.22 -8.86 9.21
N GLY A 414 5.08 -8.91 8.55
CA GLY A 414 4.21 -7.77 8.26
C GLY A 414 3.15 -8.07 7.20
N GLY A 415 3.30 -9.17 6.47
CA GLY A 415 2.44 -9.50 5.34
C GLY A 415 2.31 -8.34 4.36
N HIS A 416 1.25 -8.36 3.57
CA HIS A 416 1.03 -7.31 2.58
C HIS A 416 0.66 -5.95 3.18
N ASN A 417 -0.20 -5.94 4.22
CA ASN A 417 -0.81 -4.71 4.74
C ASN A 417 -0.20 -4.19 6.04
N GLU A 418 0.23 -5.06 6.96
CA GLU A 418 0.70 -4.59 8.28
C GLU A 418 2.07 -3.93 8.18
N ALA A 419 2.88 -4.30 7.18
CA ALA A 419 4.16 -3.66 6.87
C ALA A 419 4.07 -2.13 6.74
N LEU A 420 2.96 -1.64 6.17
CA LEU A 420 2.64 -0.21 6.07
C LEU A 420 2.65 0.49 7.43
N PHE A 421 2.24 -0.22 8.47
CA PHE A 421 2.14 0.28 9.83
C PHE A 421 3.31 -0.19 10.68
N TYR A 422 4.41 -0.69 10.15
CA TYR A 422 5.52 -1.09 11.03
C TYR A 422 6.52 0.05 11.19
N ALA A 423 7.45 -0.13 12.14
CA ALA A 423 8.40 0.91 12.49
C ALA A 423 9.19 1.43 11.28
N PRO A 424 9.67 0.58 10.34
CA PRO A 424 10.40 1.07 9.16
C PRO A 424 9.61 2.08 8.31
N SER A 425 8.34 1.79 8.02
CA SER A 425 7.47 2.69 7.24
C SER A 425 7.23 4.03 7.95
N THR A 426 7.11 3.99 9.28
CA THR A 426 6.93 5.21 10.09
C THR A 426 8.23 6.01 10.20
N LEU A 427 9.37 5.34 10.39
CA LEU A 427 10.69 5.97 10.46
C LEU A 427 11.07 6.60 9.13
N ALA A 428 10.86 5.91 8.01
CA ALA A 428 11.07 6.46 6.67
C ALA A 428 10.31 7.77 6.45
N LEU A 429 9.08 7.87 6.97
CA LEU A 429 8.27 9.08 6.90
C LEU A 429 8.80 10.19 7.83
N ILE A 430 9.22 9.85 9.05
CA ILE A 430 9.80 10.81 10.01
C ILE A 430 11.12 11.37 9.46
N ASP A 431 12.02 10.48 9.01
CA ASP A 431 13.34 10.81 8.46
C ASP A 431 13.23 11.71 7.21
N ALA A 432 12.19 11.52 6.39
CA ALA A 432 11.92 12.37 5.25
C ALA A 432 11.68 13.84 5.63
N PHE A 433 11.18 14.09 6.85
CA PHE A 433 10.81 15.43 7.31
C PHE A 433 11.81 16.05 8.29
N GLU A 434 12.57 15.27 9.07
CA GLU A 434 13.56 15.81 10.01
C GLU A 434 14.73 16.53 9.32
N GLU A 435 15.14 16.07 8.14
CA GLU A 435 16.26 16.68 7.42
C GLU A 435 15.88 17.97 6.69
N GLY A 436 14.62 18.08 6.26
CA GLY A 436 14.07 19.34 5.75
C GLY A 436 14.14 20.45 6.79
N SER A 437 13.88 20.11 8.06
CA SER A 437 13.99 21.04 9.19
C SER A 437 15.44 21.43 9.49
N ARG A 438 16.42 20.53 9.34
CA ARG A 438 17.85 20.85 9.51
C ARG A 438 18.38 21.79 8.42
N LEU A 439 17.93 21.63 7.18
CA LEU A 439 18.33 22.51 6.08
C LEU A 439 17.74 23.93 6.20
N GLN A 440 16.51 24.07 6.73
CA GLN A 440 15.91 25.37 7.02
C GLN A 440 16.56 26.09 8.20
N ALA A 441 17.06 25.34 9.20
CA ALA A 441 17.75 25.91 10.35
C ALA A 441 19.18 26.40 10.04
N HIS A 442 19.78 25.98 8.91
CA HIS A 442 21.10 26.44 8.47
C HIS A 442 21.04 27.61 7.45
N SER A 443 19.87 27.93 6.91
CA SER A 443 19.66 29.05 5.98
C SER A 443 19.05 30.30 6.64
N GLN A 444 18.76 30.23 7.94
CA GLN A 444 18.45 31.36 8.83
C GLN A 444 19.65 31.62 9.73
#